data_AF-Q8EB66-F1
#
_entry.id   AF-Q8EB66-F1
#
_cell.length_a   1.000
_cell.length_b   1.000
_cell.length_c   1.000
_cell.angle_alpha   90.00
_cell.angle_beta   90.00
_cell.angle_gamma   90.00
#
_symmetry.space_group_name_H-M   'P 1'
#
loop_
_entity.id
_entity.type
_entity.pdbx_description
1 polymer ?
#
loop_
_entity_poly.entity_id
_entity_poly.type
_entity_poly.pdbx_seq_one_letter_code
_entity_poly.pdbx_strand_id
1 'polypeptide(L)'
;MTQTVDIENTDNVLSRRDSNAETQQMLRQRFETQPDLMPAQLASELGIAELEVVTALPQAQRVFLPLAHMDELLQSLPEWGSLTTIVMLSGSVFEFKGDFPQGKFAHGYYNLYSKGDGLHGHLKLDGMRAIALISRPFRGSESHSINFFGPQGEVVFKVYLGRDKQRVLFPDQVRRFKALAATFAD
;
A
#
# COMPACT_ATOMS: atom_id res chain seq x y z
N MET A 1 19.84 -15.52 -44.57
CA MET A 1 18.60 -15.71 -43.80
C MET A 1 18.37 -14.42 -43.02
N THR A 2 17.44 -13.60 -43.50
CA THR A 2 17.14 -12.29 -42.93
C THR A 2 16.27 -12.51 -41.69
N GLN A 3 16.73 -12.06 -40.51
CA GLN A 3 15.90 -11.99 -39.31
C GLN A 3 14.83 -10.92 -39.53
N THR A 4 13.60 -11.36 -39.78
CA THR A 4 12.40 -10.53 -39.58
C THR A 4 12.23 -10.33 -38.08
N VAL A 5 12.57 -9.14 -37.59
CA VAL A 5 12.15 -8.66 -36.28
C VAL A 5 10.65 -8.40 -36.37
N ASP A 6 9.87 -9.01 -35.48
CA ASP A 6 8.40 -8.90 -35.42
C ASP A 6 7.97 -7.45 -35.12
N ILE A 7 7.73 -6.67 -36.17
CA ILE A 7 7.30 -5.27 -36.11
C ILE A 7 5.95 -5.12 -35.35
N GLU A 8 5.07 -6.13 -35.44
CA GLU A 8 3.75 -6.13 -34.76
C GLU A 8 3.85 -6.18 -33.22
N ASN A 9 4.93 -6.73 -32.65
CA ASN A 9 5.09 -6.82 -31.20
C ASN A 9 5.63 -5.51 -30.59
N THR A 10 6.40 -4.75 -31.36
CA THR A 10 6.92 -3.44 -30.96
C THR A 10 5.84 -2.36 -30.91
N ASP A 11 4.92 -2.33 -31.87
CA ASP A 11 3.85 -1.31 -31.92
C ASP A 11 2.86 -1.46 -30.77
N ASN A 12 2.54 -2.69 -30.36
CA ASN A 12 1.66 -2.98 -29.23
C ASN A 12 2.32 -2.62 -27.88
N VAL A 13 3.64 -2.79 -27.75
CA VAL A 13 4.39 -2.40 -26.55
C VAL A 13 4.51 -0.88 -26.44
N LEU A 14 4.75 -0.17 -27.55
CA LEU A 14 4.80 1.29 -27.58
C LEU A 14 3.44 1.91 -27.25
N SER A 15 2.37 1.43 -27.90
CA SER A 15 1.00 1.90 -27.63
C SER A 15 0.57 1.70 -26.17
N ARG A 16 0.91 0.57 -25.54
CA ARG A 16 0.63 0.32 -24.11
C ARG A 16 1.46 1.19 -23.17
N ARG A 17 2.67 1.58 -23.56
CA ARG A 17 3.53 2.47 -22.77
C ARG A 17 2.99 3.90 -22.82
N ASP A 18 2.58 4.36 -23.99
CA ASP A 18 1.99 5.68 -24.18
C ASP A 18 0.67 5.81 -23.41
N SER A 19 -0.21 4.79 -23.48
CA SER A 19 -1.45 4.76 -22.71
C SER A 19 -1.22 4.77 -21.19
N ASN A 20 -0.17 4.10 -20.72
CA ASN A 20 0.20 4.11 -19.30
C ASN A 20 0.74 5.48 -18.87
N ALA A 21 1.56 6.14 -19.70
CA ALA A 21 2.09 7.46 -19.40
C ALA A 21 0.97 8.51 -19.32
N GLU A 22 0.02 8.49 -20.26
CA GLU A 22 -1.16 9.35 -20.26
C GLU A 22 -2.04 9.11 -19.03
N THR A 23 -2.29 7.83 -18.69
CA THR A 23 -3.05 7.47 -17.50
C THR A 23 -2.38 8.00 -16.23
N GLN A 24 -1.07 7.82 -16.10
CA GLN A 24 -0.31 8.32 -14.95
C GLN A 24 -0.31 9.85 -14.86
N GLN A 25 -0.28 10.56 -15.99
CA GLN A 25 -0.41 12.01 -16.02
C GLN A 25 -1.80 12.48 -15.58
N MET A 26 -2.86 11.84 -16.09
CA MET A 26 -4.23 12.12 -15.70
C MET A 26 -4.44 11.90 -14.19
N LEU A 27 -3.95 10.79 -13.64
CA LEU A 27 -4.04 10.50 -12.21
C LEU A 27 -3.32 11.56 -11.35
N ARG A 28 -2.12 12.00 -11.76
CA ARG A 28 -1.40 13.08 -11.07
C ARG A 28 -2.22 14.37 -11.04
N GLN A 29 -2.80 14.77 -12.17
CA GLN A 29 -3.65 15.96 -12.27
C GLN A 29 -4.90 15.85 -11.38
N ARG A 30 -5.51 14.66 -11.26
CA ARG A 30 -6.63 14.43 -10.34
C ARG A 30 -6.22 14.68 -8.89
N PHE A 31 -5.04 14.23 -8.46
CA PHE A 31 -4.57 14.47 -7.09
C PHE A 31 -4.20 15.93 -6.81
N GLU A 32 -3.73 16.66 -7.81
CA GLU A 32 -3.46 18.11 -7.69
C GLU A 32 -4.75 18.92 -7.55
N THR A 33 -5.79 18.57 -8.31
CA THR A 33 -7.06 19.30 -8.34
C THR A 33 -8.05 18.85 -7.25
N GLN A 34 -7.94 17.61 -6.78
CA GLN A 34 -8.81 16.99 -5.78
C GLN A 34 -7.99 16.32 -4.68
N PRO A 35 -7.32 17.08 -3.80
CA PRO A 35 -6.38 16.54 -2.82
C PRO A 35 -7.02 15.55 -1.81
N ASP A 36 -8.34 15.60 -1.63
CA ASP A 36 -9.11 14.71 -0.75
C ASP A 36 -9.58 13.40 -1.43
N LEU A 37 -9.35 13.22 -2.74
CA LEU A 37 -9.71 12.01 -3.49
C LEU A 37 -8.98 10.76 -2.98
N MET A 38 -9.71 9.72 -2.59
CA MET A 38 -9.10 8.50 -2.07
C MET A 38 -8.60 7.60 -3.21
N PRO A 39 -7.37 7.03 -3.13
CA PRO A 39 -6.86 6.11 -4.15
C PRO A 39 -7.82 4.98 -4.51
N ALA A 40 -8.46 4.35 -3.50
CA ALA A 40 -9.45 3.30 -3.71
C ALA A 40 -10.69 3.75 -4.51
N GLN A 41 -11.16 4.98 -4.29
CA GLN A 41 -12.31 5.52 -5.05
C GLN A 41 -11.95 5.73 -6.50
N LEU A 42 -10.78 6.32 -6.77
CA LEU A 42 -10.32 6.58 -8.12
C LEU A 42 -9.98 5.27 -8.88
N ALA A 43 -9.40 4.30 -8.17
CA ALA A 43 -9.15 2.97 -8.73
C ALA A 43 -10.46 2.29 -9.16
N SER A 44 -11.49 2.35 -8.31
CA SER A 44 -12.81 1.82 -8.61
C SER A 44 -13.53 2.58 -9.73
N GLU A 45 -13.40 3.92 -9.77
CA GLU A 45 -13.99 4.78 -10.82
C GLU A 45 -13.43 4.42 -12.20
N LEU A 46 -12.12 4.19 -12.28
CA LEU A 46 -11.41 3.93 -13.53
C LEU A 46 -11.30 2.45 -13.89
N GLY A 47 -11.65 1.54 -12.98
CA GLY A 47 -11.51 0.10 -13.19
C GLY A 47 -10.05 -0.38 -13.27
N ILE A 48 -9.13 0.29 -12.58
CA ILE A 48 -7.69 -0.02 -12.57
C ILE A 48 -7.23 -0.48 -11.18
N ALA A 49 -6.03 -1.05 -11.11
CA ALA A 49 -5.43 -1.47 -9.84
C ALA A 49 -5.15 -0.26 -8.93
N GLU A 50 -5.42 -0.39 -7.62
CA GLU A 50 -5.14 0.69 -6.67
C GLU A 50 -3.63 1.00 -6.60
N LEU A 51 -2.75 0.03 -6.87
CA LEU A 51 -1.32 0.27 -7.01
C LEU A 51 -0.99 1.29 -8.12
N GLU A 52 -1.70 1.29 -9.25
CA GLU A 52 -1.46 2.26 -10.34
C GLU A 52 -1.82 3.68 -9.90
N VAL A 53 -2.91 3.81 -9.15
CA VAL A 53 -3.36 5.07 -8.57
C VAL A 53 -2.39 5.56 -7.50
N VAL A 54 -1.95 4.69 -6.59
CA VAL A 54 -0.92 5.01 -5.60
C VAL A 54 0.39 5.36 -6.31
N THR A 55 0.68 4.74 -7.45
CA THR A 55 1.85 5.05 -8.28
C THR A 55 1.80 6.45 -8.92
N ALA A 56 0.65 7.12 -8.87
CA ALA A 56 0.48 8.48 -9.35
C ALA A 56 0.40 9.53 -8.23
N LEU A 57 0.40 9.13 -6.94
CA LEU A 57 0.41 10.10 -5.85
C LEU A 57 1.64 11.02 -5.94
N PRO A 58 1.57 12.27 -5.42
CA PRO A 58 2.75 13.12 -5.30
C PRO A 58 3.90 12.39 -4.59
N GLN A 59 5.14 12.51 -5.08
CA GLN A 59 6.30 11.78 -4.53
C GLN A 59 6.47 12.04 -3.02
N ALA A 60 6.26 13.27 -2.57
CA ALA A 60 6.32 13.63 -1.14
C ALA A 60 5.30 12.90 -0.25
N GLN A 61 4.25 12.30 -0.83
CA GLN A 61 3.19 11.60 -0.10
C GLN A 61 3.40 10.09 -0.06
N ARG A 62 4.40 9.54 -0.75
CA ARG A 62 4.61 8.09 -0.81
C ARG A 62 6.06 7.69 -0.92
N VAL A 63 6.37 6.55 -0.33
CA VAL A 63 7.64 5.86 -0.49
C VAL A 63 7.35 4.37 -0.69
N PHE A 64 7.97 3.75 -1.69
CA PHE A 64 7.86 2.31 -1.88
C PHE A 64 9.01 1.59 -1.19
N LEU A 65 8.72 0.51 -0.49
CA LEU A 65 9.77 -0.35 0.06
C LEU A 65 10.12 -1.44 -0.95
N PRO A 66 11.41 -1.80 -1.06
CA PRO A 66 11.79 -3.05 -1.69
C PRO A 66 11.15 -4.22 -0.97
N LEU A 67 10.56 -5.16 -1.73
CA LEU A 67 9.87 -6.34 -1.17
C LEU A 67 10.77 -7.22 -0.30
N ALA A 68 12.09 -7.14 -0.47
CA ALA A 68 13.07 -7.81 0.38
C ALA A 68 12.97 -7.41 1.87
N HIS A 69 12.40 -6.24 2.18
CA HIS A 69 12.19 -5.76 3.56
C HIS A 69 10.81 -6.11 4.13
N MET A 70 9.96 -6.85 3.39
CA MET A 70 8.60 -7.19 3.83
C MET A 70 8.60 -7.95 5.16
N ASP A 71 9.46 -8.95 5.30
CA ASP A 71 9.52 -9.80 6.50
C ASP A 71 9.99 -9.01 7.71
N GLU A 72 11.04 -8.19 7.54
CA GLU A 72 11.55 -7.28 8.56
C GLU A 72 10.47 -6.29 9.02
N LEU A 73 9.76 -5.69 8.06
CA LEU A 73 8.67 -4.78 8.34
C LEU A 73 7.57 -5.47 9.17
N LEU A 74 7.05 -6.61 8.69
CA LEU A 74 5.98 -7.36 9.36
C LEU A 74 6.37 -7.83 10.76
N GLN A 75 7.63 -8.21 10.97
CA GLN A 75 8.16 -8.59 12.28
C GLN A 75 8.31 -7.40 13.23
N SER A 76 8.55 -6.20 12.70
CA SER A 76 8.67 -4.98 13.53
C SER A 76 7.33 -4.39 13.97
N LEU A 77 6.26 -4.55 13.17
CA LEU A 77 4.95 -3.92 13.43
C LEU A 77 4.35 -4.20 14.82
N PRO A 78 4.46 -5.41 15.41
CA PRO A 78 3.98 -5.66 16.77
C PRO A 78 4.62 -4.76 17.84
N GLU A 79 5.82 -4.23 17.60
CA GLU A 79 6.52 -3.34 18.53
C GLU A 79 6.05 -1.87 18.45
N TRP A 80 5.20 -1.54 17.47
CA TRP A 80 4.71 -0.18 17.26
C TRP A 80 3.52 0.13 18.17
N GLY A 81 3.00 -0.85 18.91
CA GLY A 81 1.81 -0.75 19.75
C GLY A 81 0.51 -0.73 18.93
N SER A 82 -0.51 -0.05 19.46
CA SER A 82 -1.86 -0.08 18.88
C SER A 82 -1.92 0.61 17.52
N LEU A 83 -2.28 -0.16 16.49
CA LEU A 83 -2.41 0.25 15.10
C LEU A 83 -3.87 0.05 14.64
N THR A 84 -4.19 0.44 13.41
CA THR A 84 -5.46 0.07 12.76
C THR A 84 -5.17 -0.74 11.50
N THR A 85 -5.45 -2.04 11.55
CA THR A 85 -5.36 -2.90 10.36
C THR A 85 -6.69 -2.88 9.63
N ILE A 86 -6.65 -2.64 8.32
CA ILE A 86 -7.84 -2.54 7.46
C ILE A 86 -7.77 -3.59 6.36
N VAL A 87 -8.82 -4.38 6.24
CA VAL A 87 -9.06 -5.31 5.12
C VAL A 87 -10.30 -4.85 4.39
N MET A 88 -10.24 -4.87 3.05
CA MET A 88 -11.36 -4.48 2.20
C MET A 88 -11.77 -5.68 1.34
N LEU A 89 -13.06 -5.99 1.30
CA LEU A 89 -13.60 -7.09 0.51
C LEU A 89 -14.96 -6.70 -0.07
N SER A 90 -15.08 -6.72 -1.39
CA SER A 90 -16.34 -6.43 -2.10
C SER A 90 -17.04 -5.14 -1.64
N GLY A 91 -16.26 -4.06 -1.49
CA GLY A 91 -16.75 -2.75 -1.03
C GLY A 91 -17.00 -2.65 0.49
N SER A 92 -16.90 -3.75 1.22
CA SER A 92 -16.94 -3.76 2.69
C SER A 92 -15.56 -3.44 3.27
N VAL A 93 -15.54 -2.71 4.38
CA VAL A 93 -14.33 -2.32 5.10
C VAL A 93 -14.37 -2.92 6.50
N PHE A 94 -13.34 -3.69 6.85
CA PHE A 94 -13.16 -4.29 8.16
C PHE A 94 -11.96 -3.63 8.83
N GLU A 95 -12.16 -3.08 10.02
CA GLU A 95 -11.11 -2.43 10.80
C GLU A 95 -10.85 -3.21 12.08
N PHE A 96 -9.59 -3.53 12.34
CA PHE A 96 -9.12 -4.05 13.62
C PHE A 96 -8.22 -3.01 14.29
N LYS A 97 -8.61 -2.56 15.48
CA LYS A 97 -7.84 -1.62 16.31
C LYS A 97 -7.18 -2.36 17.45
N GLY A 98 -5.86 -2.29 17.51
CA GLY A 98 -5.05 -3.02 18.48
C GLY A 98 -3.65 -3.27 17.95
N ASP A 99 -2.84 -3.96 18.73
CA ASP A 99 -1.48 -4.29 18.33
C ASP A 99 -1.49 -5.17 17.09
N PHE A 100 -0.54 -4.94 16.18
CA PHE A 100 -0.38 -5.82 15.03
C PHE A 100 0.09 -7.21 15.52
N PRO A 101 -0.49 -8.31 15.03
CA PRO A 101 -0.17 -9.64 15.51
C PRO A 101 1.26 -10.06 15.19
N GLN A 102 1.82 -10.91 16.04
CA GLN A 102 3.06 -11.62 15.75
C GLN A 102 2.84 -12.55 14.55
N GLY A 103 3.91 -12.96 13.87
CA GLY A 103 3.75 -13.91 12.79
C GLY A 103 4.92 -14.84 12.53
N LYS A 104 4.60 -15.97 11.90
CA LYS A 104 5.55 -17.04 11.53
C LYS A 104 5.17 -17.67 10.20
N PHE A 105 6.18 -17.93 9.37
CA PHE A 105 5.99 -18.70 8.14
C PHE A 105 5.76 -20.18 8.45
N ALA A 106 4.64 -20.71 7.94
CA ALA A 106 4.35 -22.14 7.93
C ALA A 106 3.30 -22.44 6.85
N HIS A 107 3.41 -23.61 6.21
CA HIS A 107 2.47 -24.10 5.19
C HIS A 107 2.22 -23.14 4.01
N GLY A 108 3.21 -22.32 3.64
CA GLY A 108 3.09 -21.38 2.52
C GLY A 108 2.31 -20.10 2.82
N TYR A 109 2.14 -19.76 4.10
CA TYR A 109 1.55 -18.51 4.59
C TYR A 109 2.41 -17.88 5.68
N TYR A 110 2.31 -16.56 5.84
CA TYR A 110 2.71 -15.86 7.06
C TYR A 110 1.53 -15.85 8.04
N ASN A 111 1.62 -16.68 9.07
CA ASN A 111 0.52 -16.94 10.00
C ASN A 111 0.54 -15.91 11.12
N LEU A 112 -0.50 -15.10 11.21
CA LEU A 112 -0.70 -14.07 12.21
C LEU A 112 -1.34 -14.66 13.47
N TYR A 113 -0.76 -14.36 14.62
CA TYR A 113 -1.30 -14.76 15.91
C TYR A 113 -1.13 -13.66 16.96
N SER A 114 -2.16 -13.48 17.77
CA SER A 114 -2.15 -12.61 18.95
C SER A 114 -2.13 -13.41 20.24
N LYS A 115 -1.57 -12.83 21.32
CA LYS A 115 -1.72 -13.40 22.66
C LYS A 115 -3.14 -13.10 23.15
N GLY A 116 -4.00 -14.11 23.18
CA GLY A 116 -5.42 -13.94 23.54
C GLY A 116 -6.25 -13.38 22.38
N ASP A 117 -7.16 -12.46 22.71
CA ASP A 117 -8.02 -11.82 21.71
C ASP A 117 -7.22 -10.86 20.83
N GLY A 118 -7.50 -10.88 19.53
CA GLY A 118 -6.87 -9.97 18.58
C GLY A 118 -7.08 -10.38 17.14
N LEU A 119 -6.35 -9.74 16.23
CA LEU A 119 -6.32 -10.13 14.83
C LEU A 119 -5.52 -11.43 14.67
N HIS A 120 -6.20 -12.48 14.23
CA HIS A 120 -5.58 -13.73 13.79
C HIS A 120 -5.83 -13.91 12.29
N GLY A 121 -4.97 -14.65 11.60
CA GLY A 121 -5.16 -14.90 10.17
C GLY A 121 -3.95 -15.47 9.47
N HIS A 122 -4.05 -15.55 8.14
CA HIS A 122 -3.02 -16.12 7.28
C HIS A 122 -2.81 -15.20 6.10
N LEU A 123 -1.62 -14.60 5.98
CA LEU A 123 -1.27 -13.76 4.85
C LEU A 123 -0.61 -14.61 3.76
N LYS A 124 -1.17 -14.56 2.56
CA LYS A 124 -0.53 -15.12 1.35
C LYS A 124 0.35 -14.04 0.75
N LEU A 125 1.65 -14.11 1.02
CA LEU A 125 2.62 -13.08 0.62
C LEU A 125 3.36 -13.40 -0.70
N ASP A 126 3.10 -14.57 -1.29
CA ASP A 126 3.70 -14.95 -2.57
C ASP A 126 3.17 -14.04 -3.70
N GLY A 127 4.09 -13.50 -4.50
CA GLY A 127 3.73 -12.66 -5.65
C GLY A 127 3.26 -11.25 -5.30
N MET A 128 3.45 -10.79 -4.06
CA MET A 128 3.26 -9.39 -3.68
C MET A 128 4.02 -8.48 -4.64
N ARG A 129 3.38 -7.39 -5.10
CA ARG A 129 3.97 -6.47 -6.09
C ARG A 129 4.62 -5.25 -5.45
N ALA A 130 4.06 -4.75 -4.35
CA ALA A 130 4.57 -3.54 -3.74
C ALA A 130 4.14 -3.42 -2.28
N ILE A 131 4.91 -2.62 -1.55
CA ILE A 131 4.56 -2.09 -0.23
C ILE A 131 4.78 -0.57 -0.31
N ALA A 132 3.76 0.22 0.04
CA ALA A 132 3.86 1.67 0.03
C ALA A 132 3.62 2.26 1.41
N LEU A 133 4.56 3.09 1.88
CA LEU A 133 4.36 4.04 2.97
C LEU A 133 3.66 5.26 2.39
N ILE A 134 2.46 5.59 2.85
CA ILE A 134 1.70 6.73 2.35
C ILE A 134 1.48 7.74 3.48
N SER A 135 1.88 8.99 3.25
CA SER A 135 1.63 10.16 4.11
C SER A 135 0.69 11.11 3.39
N ARG A 136 -0.60 11.07 3.71
CA ARG A 136 -1.61 11.95 3.10
C ARG A 136 -2.71 12.27 4.10
N PRO A 137 -3.23 13.51 4.15
CA PRO A 137 -4.35 13.82 5.01
C PRO A 137 -5.56 12.94 4.71
N PHE A 138 -6.28 12.53 5.75
CA PHE A 138 -7.57 11.87 5.63
C PHE A 138 -8.62 12.71 6.35
N ARG A 139 -9.56 13.28 5.58
CA ARG A 139 -10.60 14.19 6.08
C ARG A 139 -10.00 15.36 6.88
N GLY A 140 -8.95 15.99 6.33
CA GLY A 140 -8.26 17.14 6.94
C GLY A 140 -7.31 16.82 8.10
N SER A 141 -7.17 15.56 8.51
CA SER A 141 -6.23 15.15 9.57
C SER A 141 -5.01 14.43 8.98
N GLU A 142 -3.81 14.75 9.48
CA GLU A 142 -2.57 14.02 9.12
C GLU A 142 -2.76 12.51 9.26
N SER A 143 -2.48 11.72 8.22
CA SER A 143 -2.64 10.27 8.25
C SER A 143 -1.47 9.57 7.58
N HIS A 144 -1.10 8.41 8.13
CA HIS A 144 0.01 7.59 7.68
C HIS A 144 -0.43 6.13 7.62
N SER A 145 -0.15 5.46 6.51
CA SER A 145 -0.49 4.06 6.30
C SER A 145 0.61 3.30 5.57
N ILE A 146 0.70 2.01 5.85
CA ILE A 146 1.47 1.03 5.10
C ILE A 146 0.48 0.20 4.30
N ASN A 147 0.57 0.26 2.98
CA ASN A 147 -0.34 -0.45 2.08
C ASN A 147 0.40 -1.60 1.40
N PHE A 148 -0.21 -2.79 1.43
CA PHE A 148 0.34 -4.02 0.87
C PHE A 148 -0.44 -4.37 -0.39
N PHE A 149 0.27 -4.53 -1.52
CA PHE A 149 -0.34 -4.77 -2.83
C PHE A 149 -0.01 -6.15 -3.40
N GLY A 150 -1.06 -6.88 -3.79
CA GLY A 150 -0.97 -8.25 -4.28
C GLY A 150 -0.54 -8.37 -5.74
N PRO A 151 -0.58 -9.59 -6.30
CA PRO A 151 -0.11 -9.90 -7.65
C PRO A 151 -0.80 -9.11 -8.77
N GLN A 152 -2.03 -8.65 -8.58
CA GLN A 152 -2.76 -7.84 -9.57
C GLN A 152 -2.69 -6.33 -9.26
N GLY A 153 -1.94 -5.93 -8.22
CA GLY A 153 -1.88 -4.54 -7.75
C GLY A 153 -3.10 -4.12 -6.92
N GLU A 154 -3.96 -5.08 -6.56
CA GLU A 154 -5.03 -4.93 -5.59
C GLU A 154 -4.46 -4.72 -4.18
N VAL A 155 -5.18 -4.01 -3.31
CA VAL A 155 -4.80 -3.93 -1.90
C VAL A 155 -5.16 -5.24 -1.21
N VAL A 156 -4.17 -5.87 -0.57
CA VAL A 156 -4.39 -7.03 0.30
C VAL A 156 -4.86 -6.58 1.68
N PHE A 157 -4.13 -5.63 2.30
CA PHE A 157 -4.50 -4.98 3.55
C PHE A 157 -3.73 -3.66 3.72
N LYS A 158 -4.16 -2.85 4.69
CA LYS A 158 -3.50 -1.61 5.08
C LYS A 158 -3.25 -1.63 6.58
N VAL A 159 -2.16 -1.00 7.02
CA VAL A 159 -1.87 -0.76 8.43
C VAL A 159 -1.73 0.75 8.63
N TYR A 160 -2.70 1.34 9.31
CA TYR A 160 -2.68 2.76 9.68
C TYR A 160 -2.05 2.93 11.05
N LEU A 161 -1.32 4.03 11.21
CA LEU A 161 -0.86 4.45 12.53
C LEU A 161 -2.06 4.72 13.43
N GLY A 162 -1.93 4.30 14.69
CA GLY A 162 -2.95 4.44 15.70
C GLY A 162 -3.13 5.88 16.15
N ARG A 163 -4.25 6.11 16.83
CA ARG A 163 -4.54 7.37 17.49
C ARG A 163 -4.99 7.12 18.92
N ASP A 164 -4.70 8.08 19.78
CA ASP A 164 -5.24 8.10 21.13
C ASP A 164 -6.74 8.44 21.14
N LYS A 165 -7.30 8.53 22.36
CA LYS A 165 -8.72 8.86 22.57
C LYS A 165 -9.08 10.27 22.10
N GLN A 166 -8.10 11.17 21.99
CA GLN A 166 -8.22 12.54 21.48
C GLN A 166 -8.03 12.62 19.97
N ARG A 167 -7.88 11.46 19.29
CA ARG A 167 -7.63 11.33 17.86
C ARG A 167 -6.29 11.92 17.42
N VAL A 168 -5.29 11.98 18.31
CA VAL A 168 -3.92 12.40 17.96
C VAL A 168 -3.09 11.18 17.61
N LEU A 169 -2.25 11.27 16.57
CA LEU A 169 -1.33 10.19 16.20
C LEU A 169 -0.32 9.93 17.33
N PHE A 170 0.05 8.68 17.55
CA PHE A 170 1.09 8.36 18.53
C PHE A 170 2.47 8.85 18.05
N PRO A 171 3.17 9.73 18.78
CA PRO A 171 4.42 10.33 18.31
C PRO A 171 5.52 9.31 17.98
N ASP A 172 5.63 8.23 18.75
CA ASP A 172 6.63 7.19 18.49
C ASP A 172 6.38 6.45 17.17
N GLN A 173 5.12 6.17 16.86
CA GLN A 173 4.74 5.54 15.60
C GLN A 173 5.04 6.45 14.41
N VAL A 174 4.74 7.76 14.52
CA VAL A 174 5.07 8.74 13.49
C VAL A 174 6.58 8.79 13.27
N ARG A 175 7.37 8.85 14.35
CA ARG A 175 8.84 8.84 14.28
C ARG A 175 9.38 7.61 13.55
N ARG A 176 8.91 6.40 13.92
CA ARG A 176 9.30 5.13 13.28
C ARG A 176 8.91 5.10 11.80
N PHE A 177 7.67 5.49 11.48
CA PHE A 177 7.17 5.56 10.11
C PHE A 177 8.02 6.50 9.24
N LYS A 178 8.30 7.71 9.74
CA LYS A 178 9.07 8.71 8.99
C LYS A 178 10.54 8.29 8.83
N ALA A 179 11.14 7.67 9.84
CA ALA A 179 12.49 7.13 9.73
C ALA A 179 12.58 6.00 8.67
N LEU A 180 11.59 5.10 8.67
CA LEU A 180 11.48 4.05 7.66
C LEU A 180 11.30 4.65 6.26
N ALA A 181 10.39 5.63 6.11
CA ALA A 181 10.19 6.32 4.84
C ALA A 181 11.45 7.05 4.35
N ALA A 182 12.18 7.74 5.23
CA ALA A 182 13.41 8.42 4.87
C ALA A 182 14.53 7.47 4.42
N THR A 183 14.52 6.23 4.89
CA THR A 183 15.51 5.21 4.48
C THR A 183 15.37 4.82 3.00
N PHE A 184 14.16 4.94 2.44
CA PHE A 184 13.83 4.52 1.08
C PHE A 184 13.27 5.67 0.22
N ALA A 185 13.35 6.92 0.70
CA ALA A 185 12.95 8.07 -0.08
C ALA A 185 13.96 8.30 -1.20
N ASP A 186 13.47 8.36 -2.43
CA ASP A 186 14.25 8.72 -3.63
C ASP A 186 14.68 10.19 -3.62
#